data_AF-A0A5C7WW06-F1
#
_entry.id   AF-A0A5C7WW06-F1
#
_cell.length_a   1.000
_cell.length_b   1.000
_cell.length_c   1.000
_cell.angle_alpha   90.00
_cell.angle_beta   90.00
_cell.angle_gamma   90.00
#
_symmetry.space_group_name_H-M   'P 1'
#
loop_
_entity.id
_entity.type
_entity.pdbx_description
1 polymer ?
#
loop_
_entity_poly.entity_id
_entity_poly.type
_entity_poly.pdbx_seq_one_letter_code
_entity_poly.pdbx_strand_id
1 'polypeptide(L)' 'MSRVALVTGAARGQGAAIVARLRADGFAVAAADLLEIDT' A
#
# COMPACT_ATOMS: atom_id res chain seq x y z
N MET A 1 -7.27 -18.44 -1.34
CA MET A 1 -7.61 -17.18 -0.64
C MET A 1 -6.54 -16.15 -0.97
N SER A 2 -6.94 -14.98 -1.51
CA SER A 2 -6.02 -13.86 -1.75
C SER A 2 -5.67 -13.18 -0.41
N ARG A 3 -4.40 -12.81 -0.20
CA ARG A 3 -3.97 -12.09 1.01
C ARG A 3 -4.24 -10.61 0.82
N VAL A 4 -4.93 -9.99 1.77
CA VAL A 4 -5.34 -8.58 1.69
C VAL A 4 -4.63 -7.78 2.79
N ALA A 5 -4.16 -6.57 2.45
CA ALA A 5 -3.54 -5.65 3.41
C ALA A 5 -4.09 -4.23 3.28
N LEU A 6 -4.22 -3.54 4.41
CA LEU A 6 -4.49 -2.11 4.51
C LEU A 6 -3.21 -1.41 4.99
N VAL A 7 -2.76 -0.39 4.26
CA VAL A 7 -1.61 0.43 4.65
C VAL A 7 -2.04 1.88 4.76
N THR A 8 -1.87 2.47 5.96
CA THR A 8 -2.14 3.89 6.23
C THR A 8 -0.87 4.72 6.11
N GLY A 9 -0.97 5.99 5.73
CA GLY A 9 0.20 6.83 5.47
C GLY A 9 0.94 6.41 4.19
N ALA A 10 0.18 5.91 3.21
CA ALA A 10 0.71 5.20 2.05
C ALA A 10 1.18 6.09 0.90
N ALA A 11 0.95 7.41 0.92
CA ALA A 11 1.29 8.28 -0.21
C ALA A 11 2.80 8.52 -0.35
N ARG A 12 3.61 8.23 0.68
CA ARG A 12 5.04 8.57 0.70
C ARG A 12 5.83 7.76 1.71
N GLY A 13 7.16 7.90 1.64
CA GLY A 13 8.10 7.38 2.62
C GLY A 13 7.91 5.88 2.87
N GLN A 14 7.89 5.50 4.14
CA GLN A 14 7.81 4.09 4.54
C GLN A 14 6.49 3.43 4.12
N GLY A 15 5.36 4.15 4.20
CA GLY A 15 4.06 3.60 3.79
C GLY A 15 4.03 3.23 2.31
N ALA A 16 4.55 4.09 1.43
CA ALA A 16 4.68 3.79 0.00
C ALA A 16 5.60 2.58 -0.25
N ALA A 17 6.74 2.50 0.44
CA ALA A 17 7.66 1.37 0.33
C ALA A 17 7.01 0.03 0.78
N ILE A 18 6.19 0.07 1.84
CA ILE A 18 5.44 -1.08 2.33
C ILE A 18 4.39 -1.52 1.31
N VAL A 19 3.62 -0.59 0.74
CA VAL A 19 2.65 -0.90 -0.33
C VAL A 19 3.35 -1.58 -1.52
N ALA A 20 4.46 -1.02 -1.98
CA ALA A 20 5.22 -1.57 -3.10
C ALA A 20 5.70 -3.00 -2.81
N ARG A 21 6.22 -3.26 -1.61
CA ARG A 21 6.65 -4.60 -1.21
C ARG A 21 5.49 -5.58 -1.13
N LEU A 22 4.38 -5.21 -0.47
CA LEU A 22 3.22 -6.09 -0.33
C LEU A 22 2.59 -6.44 -1.69
N ARG A 23 2.54 -5.47 -2.61
CA ARG A 23 2.11 -5.71 -4.00
C ARG A 23 3.03 -6.73 -4.69
N ALA A 24 4.35 -6.56 -4.57
CA ALA A 24 5.33 -7.49 -5.13
C ALA A 24 5.21 -8.91 -4.53
N ASP A 25 4.81 -9.00 -3.27
CA ASP A 25 4.58 -10.27 -2.56
C ASP A 25 3.19 -10.88 -2.86
N GLY A 26 2.39 -10.28 -3.75
CA GLY A 26 1.13 -10.82 -4.24
C GLY A 26 -0.11 -10.46 -3.41
N PHE A 27 -0.01 -9.46 -2.54
CA PHE A 27 -1.17 -8.97 -1.78
C PHE A 27 -2.06 -8.06 -2.63
N ALA A 28 -3.38 -8.15 -2.41
CA ALA A 28 -4.28 -7.06 -2.74
C ALA A 28 -4.16 -5.99 -1.65
N VAL A 29 -3.77 -4.77 -2.02
CA VAL A 29 -3.45 -3.71 -1.06
C VAL A 29 -4.41 -2.53 -1.20
N ALA A 30 -5.06 -2.17 -0.10
CA ALA A 30 -5.72 -0.88 0.05
C ALA A 30 -4.72 0.12 0.64
N ALA A 31 -4.37 1.14 -0.14
CA ALA A 31 -3.46 2.20 0.28
C ALA A 31 -4.29 3.43 0.67
N ALA A 32 -4.14 3.90 1.91
CA ALA A 32 -4.91 5.01 2.46
C ALA A 32 -3.99 6.11 2.97
N ASP A 33 -4.24 7.35 2.56
CA ASP A 33 -3.55 8.55 3.02
C ASP A 33 -4.50 9.75 2.89
N LEU A 34 -4.14 10.87 3.50
CA LEU A 34 -4.83 12.15 3.31
C LEU A 34 -4.40 12.82 2.00
N LEU A 35 -3.18 12.54 1.55
CA LEU A 35 -2.73 12.95 0.22
C LEU A 35 -3.26 11.97 -0.82
N GLU A 36 -3.51 12.48 -2.02
CA GLU A 36 -3.74 11.64 -3.17
C GLU A 36 -2.50 10.78 -3.42
N ILE A 37 -2.74 9.48 -3.65
CA ILE A 37 -1.71 8.54 -4.02
C ILE A 37 -1.70 8.51 -5.54
N ASP A 38 -0.62 9.01 -6.14
CA ASP A 38 -0.41 8.88 -7.58
C ASP A 38 -0.19 7.38 -7.87
N THR A 39 -1.16 6.74 -8.54
CA THR A 39 -1.20 5.29 -8.79
C THR A 39 -0.60 4.90 -10.12
#